data_AF-A0A6A3JKB8-F1
#
_entry.id   AF-A0A6A3JKB8-F1
#
_cell.length_a   1.000
_cell.length_b   1.000
_cell.length_c   1.000
_cell.angle_alpha   90.00
_cell.angle_beta   90.00
_cell.angle_gamma   90.00
#
_symmetry.space_group_name_H-M   'P 1'
#
loop_
_entity.id
_entity.type
_entity.pdbx_description
1 polymer ?
#
loop_
_entity_poly.entity_id
_entity_poly.type
_entity_poly.pdbx_seq_one_letter_code
_entity_poly.pdbx_strand_id
1 'polypeptide(L)' 'MLPDHAKAFHVVCDASDFAIGCAVMLFDDEGGERVMSY' A
#
# COMPACT_ATOMS: atom_id res chain seq x y z
N MET A 1 -4.88 -14.51 16.24
CA MET A 1 -3.92 -14.24 15.15
C MET A 1 -3.29 -12.89 15.42
N LEU A 2 -1.97 -12.82 15.55
CA LEU A 2 -1.25 -11.54 15.57
C LEU A 2 -1.28 -10.97 14.14
N PRO A 3 -1.45 -9.65 13.94
CA PRO A 3 -1.29 -9.06 12.62
C PRO A 3 0.10 -9.41 12.09
N ASP A 4 0.17 -9.91 10.87
CA ASP A 4 1.40 -10.36 10.26
C ASP A 4 2.26 -9.13 9.93
N HIS A 5 3.06 -8.70 10.91
CA HIS A 5 3.99 -7.59 10.77
C HIS A 5 5.08 -7.85 9.72
N ALA A 6 5.21 -9.09 9.20
CA ALA A 6 6.12 -9.43 8.12
C ALA A 6 5.49 -9.29 6.74
N LYS A 7 4.19 -8.94 6.64
CA LYS A 7 3.52 -8.84 5.36
C LYS A 7 4.13 -7.71 4.53
N ALA A 8 4.58 -8.07 3.34
CA ALA A 8 5.17 -7.12 2.40
C ALA A 8 4.15 -6.04 2.04
N PHE A 9 4.63 -4.80 1.98
CA PHE A 9 3.90 -3.66 1.45
C PHE A 9 4.74 -3.00 0.37
N HIS A 10 4.06 -2.28 -0.52
CA HIS A 10 4.74 -1.37 -1.42
C HIS A 10 4.02 -0.03 -1.42
N VAL A 11 4.75 1.01 -1.80
CA VAL A 11 4.21 2.37 -1.90
C VAL A 11 4.14 2.72 -3.37
N VAL A 12 2.96 3.11 -3.83
CA VAL A 12 2.74 3.64 -5.16
C VAL A 12 2.62 5.15 -5.03
N CYS A 13 3.51 5.90 -5.67
CA CYS A 13 3.43 7.34 -5.71
C CYS A 13 3.08 7.80 -7.13
N ASP A 14 2.16 8.75 -7.22
CA ASP A 14 1.87 9.52 -8.42
C ASP A 14 2.23 10.98 -8.16
N ALA A 15 2.74 11.64 -9.20
CA ALA A 15 3.15 13.03 -9.13
C ALA A 15 2.58 13.79 -10.31
N SER A 16 1.95 14.92 -10.01
CA SER A 16 1.55 15.95 -10.96
C SER A 16 2.43 17.19 -10.79
N ASP A 17 2.24 18.16 -11.67
CA ASP A 17 2.94 19.45 -11.59
C ASP A 17 2.67 20.22 -10.29
N PHE A 18 1.60 19.88 -9.55
CA PHE A 18 1.14 20.62 -8.38
C PHE A 18 1.13 19.81 -7.07
N ALA A 19 1.14 18.48 -7.15
CA ALA A 19 1.01 17.63 -5.97
C ALA A 19 1.62 16.25 -6.21
N ILE A 20 2.12 15.66 -5.12
CA ILE A 20 2.53 14.26 -5.04
C ILE A 20 1.54 13.56 -4.11
N GLY A 21 0.99 12.43 -4.56
CA GLY A 21 0.17 11.54 -3.75
C GLY A 21 0.85 10.18 -3.67
N CYS A 22 0.85 9.56 -2.48
CA CYS A 22 1.38 8.21 -2.31
C CYS A 22 0.33 7.35 -1.62
N ALA A 23 0.12 6.14 -2.13
CA ALA A 23 -0.74 5.14 -1.52
C ALA A 23 0.12 3.99 -0.99
N VAL A 24 -0.14 3.58 0.25
CA VAL A 24 0.41 2.35 0.81
C VAL A 24 -0.51 1.19 0.43
N MET A 25 0.05 0.23 -0.29
CA MET A 25 -0.64 -0.98 -0.74
C MET A 25 -0.18 -2.17 0.10
N LEU A 26 -1.14 -2.93 0.64
CA LEU A 26 -0.90 -4.20 1.32
C LEU A 26 -1.48 -5.35 0.49
N PHE A 27 -0.78 -6.47 0.47
CA PHE A 27 -1.32 -7.71 -0.07
C PHE A 27 -2.28 -8.34 0.96
N ASP A 28 -3.37 -8.95 0.51
CA ASP A 28 -4.19 -9.86 1.31
C ASP A 28 -3.59 -11.27 1.31
N ASP A 29 -4.18 -12.20 2.07
CA ASP A 29 -3.64 -13.55 2.23
C ASP A 29 -3.81 -14.41 0.96
N GLU A 30 -4.63 -13.95 0.01
CA GLU A 30 -4.85 -14.55 -1.31
C GLU A 30 -3.97 -13.89 -2.39
N GLY A 31 -3.15 -12.91 -2.02
CA GLY A 31 -2.26 -12.18 -2.93
C GLY A 31 -2.92 -11.02 -3.67
N GLY A 32 -4.15 -10.65 -3.32
CA GLY A 32 -4.84 -9.47 -3.82
C GLY A 32 -4.31 -8.17 -3.22
N GLU A 33 -4.31 -7.08 -3.97
CA GLU A 33 -3.78 -5.78 -3.55
C GLU A 33 -4.89 -4.88 -3.00
N ARG A 34 -4.66 -4.24 -1.84
CA ARG A 34 -5.61 -3.33 -1.19
C ARG A 34 -4.92 -2.06 -0.70
N VAL A 35 -5.57 -0.91 -0.91
CA VAL A 35 -5.12 0.39 -0.37
C VAL A 35 -5.35 0.43 1.13
N MET A 36 -4.35 0.86 1.89
CA MET A 36 -4.40 0.98 3.35
C MET A 36 -4.30 2.42 3.85
N SER A 37 -3.51 3.25 3.17
CA SER A 37 -3.44 4.70 3.42
C SER A 37 -3.13 5.44 2.13
N TYR A 38 -3.59 6.68 2.06
CA TYR A 38 -3.18 7.71 1.10
C TYR A 38 -2.35 8.79 1.81
#